data_AF-A0A9C8FUD0-F1
#
_entry.id   AF-A0A9C8FUD0-F1
#
_cell.length_a   1.000
_cell.length_b   1.000
_cell.length_c   1.000
_cell.angle_alpha   90.00
_cell.angle_beta   90.00
_cell.angle_gamma   90.00
#
_symmetry.space_group_name_H-M   'P 1'
#
loop_
_entity.id
_entity.type
_entity.pdbx_description
1 polymer ?
#
loop_
_entity_poly.entity_id
_entity_poly.type
_entity_poly.pdbx_seq_one_letter_code
_entity_poly.pdbx_strand_id
1 'polypeptide(L)'
;MEKNNAEKYRNFAVSIVIVTAFLMAALVLGALLFLIAGANPFRAYAVMLTQPLSGLFGITEMMVRAAPLMLVGLGIAIAFRSGILNIGGEGQIMVGVVLGTAVGLALPDVPKPLLVPIVFLSAFVGGGIWGGIAGWMRAYLNVNEILSTVMLNYI
;
A
#
# COMPACT_ATOMS: atom_id res chain seq x y z
N MET A 1 -24.66 -16.52 32.44
CA MET A 1 -24.69 -16.16 31.00
C MET A 1 -25.00 -14.69 30.76
N GLU A 2 -25.89 -14.06 31.52
CA GLU A 2 -26.29 -12.65 31.33
C GLU A 2 -25.21 -11.60 31.63
N LYS A 3 -24.38 -11.80 32.68
CA LYS A 3 -23.24 -10.91 33.00
C LYS A 3 -22.20 -10.79 31.87
N ASN A 4 -22.02 -11.86 31.08
CA ASN A 4 -21.04 -11.90 29.99
C ASN A 4 -21.50 -11.04 28.78
N ASN A 5 -22.82 -10.88 28.60
CA ASN A 5 -23.37 -10.05 27.54
C ASN A 5 -23.28 -8.56 27.90
N ALA A 6 -23.56 -8.19 29.15
CA ALA A 6 -23.43 -6.80 29.61
C ALA A 6 -21.99 -6.29 29.52
N GLU A 7 -21.01 -7.13 29.87
CA GLU A 7 -19.59 -6.80 29.73
C GLU A 7 -19.16 -6.70 28.25
N LYS A 8 -19.66 -7.58 27.39
CA LYS A 8 -19.45 -7.50 25.94
C LYS A 8 -19.98 -6.21 25.34
N TYR A 9 -21.21 -5.79 25.68
CA TYR A 9 -21.80 -4.53 25.20
C TYR A 9 -21.04 -3.30 25.72
N ARG A 10 -20.59 -3.33 26.98
CA ARG A 10 -19.74 -2.28 27.55
C ARG A 10 -18.41 -2.16 26.80
N ASN A 11 -17.72 -3.28 26.56
CA ASN A 11 -16.44 -3.29 25.85
C ASN A 11 -16.59 -2.83 24.39
N PHE A 12 -17.69 -3.19 23.74
CA PHE A 12 -18.03 -2.71 22.40
C PHE A 12 -18.29 -1.19 22.38
N ALA A 13 -19.07 -0.67 23.34
CA ALA A 13 -19.31 0.76 23.46
C ALA A 13 -18.02 1.55 23.75
N VAL A 14 -17.17 1.05 24.65
CA VAL A 14 -15.86 1.63 24.94
C VAL A 14 -14.98 1.65 23.69
N SER A 15 -14.97 0.57 22.91
CA SER A 15 -14.19 0.50 21.65
C SER A 15 -14.67 1.56 20.64
N ILE A 16 -15.98 1.74 20.48
CA ILE A 16 -16.54 2.76 19.58
C ILE A 16 -16.11 4.17 20.02
N VAL A 17 -16.21 4.47 21.32
CA VAL A 17 -15.81 5.76 21.86
C VAL A 17 -14.32 6.02 21.59
N ILE A 18 -13.47 5.04 21.87
CA ILE A 18 -12.02 5.15 21.65
C ILE A 18 -11.70 5.38 20.17
N VAL A 19 -12.25 4.56 19.27
CA VAL A 19 -12.01 4.69 17.83
C VAL A 19 -12.48 6.05 17.31
N THR A 20 -13.66 6.49 17.73
CA THR A 20 -14.21 7.80 17.32
C THR A 20 -13.35 8.95 17.85
N ALA A 21 -12.87 8.86 19.10
CA ALA A 21 -12.00 9.87 19.69
C ALA A 21 -10.66 9.99 18.93
N PHE A 22 -10.01 8.86 18.60
CA PHE A 22 -8.78 8.88 17.80
C PHE A 22 -9.01 9.39 16.37
N LEU A 23 -10.13 9.04 15.75
CA LEU A 23 -10.50 9.55 14.43
C LEU A 23 -10.68 11.08 14.45
N MET A 24 -11.37 11.61 15.46
CA MET A 24 -11.51 13.05 15.65
C MET A 24 -10.16 13.73 15.92
N ALA A 25 -9.30 13.12 16.75
CA ALA A 25 -7.97 13.64 17.01
C ALA A 25 -7.12 13.71 15.73
N ALA A 26 -7.17 12.69 14.87
CA ALA A 26 -6.48 12.67 13.58
C ALA A 26 -6.99 13.77 12.64
N LEU A 27 -8.31 14.01 12.57
CA LEU A 27 -8.89 15.10 11.80
C LEU A 27 -8.51 16.47 12.36
N VAL A 28 -8.45 16.64 13.68
CA VAL A 28 -8.00 17.91 14.28
C VAL A 28 -6.53 18.15 13.97
N LEU A 29 -5.68 17.13 14.11
CA LEU A 29 -4.25 17.24 13.77
C LEU A 29 -4.04 17.56 12.29
N GLY A 30 -4.75 16.90 11.38
CA GLY A 30 -4.70 17.24 9.95
C GLY A 30 -5.18 18.66 9.66
N ALA A 31 -6.23 19.12 10.33
CA ALA A 31 -6.72 20.48 10.19
C ALA A 31 -5.68 21.51 10.65
N LEU A 32 -4.98 21.23 11.75
CA LEU A 32 -3.87 22.07 12.22
C LEU A 32 -2.75 22.14 11.19
N LEU A 33 -2.38 21.03 10.56
CA LEU A 33 -1.38 21.02 9.48
C LEU A 33 -1.81 21.87 8.28
N PHE A 34 -3.09 21.79 7.87
CA PHE A 34 -3.61 22.64 6.81
C PHE A 34 -3.58 24.12 7.19
N LEU A 35 -3.94 24.47 8.43
CA LEU A 35 -3.85 25.86 8.91
C LEU A 35 -2.40 26.37 8.92
N ILE A 36 -1.44 25.56 9.36
CA ILE A 36 -0.01 25.90 9.33
C ILE A 36 0.46 26.13 7.89
N ALA A 37 -0.05 25.34 6.93
CA ALA A 37 0.21 25.51 5.51
C ALA A 37 -0.56 26.68 4.86
N GLY A 38 -1.35 27.44 5.62
CA GLY A 38 -2.16 28.57 5.12
C GLY A 38 -3.41 28.16 4.34
N ALA A 39 -3.82 26.88 4.41
CA ALA A 39 -4.98 26.35 3.73
C ALA A 39 -6.21 26.26 4.67
N ASN A 40 -7.40 26.43 4.10
CA ASN A 40 -8.65 26.22 4.84
C ASN A 40 -8.90 24.70 5.03
N PRO A 41 -8.99 24.17 6.27
CA PRO A 41 -9.14 22.73 6.52
C PRO A 41 -10.43 22.14 5.95
N PHE A 42 -11.56 22.84 6.07
CA PHE A 42 -12.84 22.36 5.55
C PHE A 42 -12.80 22.18 4.05
N ARG A 43 -12.22 23.16 3.33
CA ARG A 43 -12.01 23.06 1.89
C ARG A 43 -11.02 21.95 1.54
N ALA A 44 -9.92 21.81 2.29
CA ALA A 44 -8.94 20.76 2.06
C ALA A 44 -9.56 19.36 2.19
N TYR A 45 -10.32 19.10 3.26
CA TYR A 45 -11.03 17.83 3.41
C TYR A 45 -12.11 17.60 2.34
N ALA A 46 -12.87 18.63 1.96
CA ALA A 46 -13.83 18.52 0.87
C ALA A 46 -13.13 18.16 -0.45
N VAL A 47 -11.99 18.79 -0.76
CA VAL A 47 -11.17 18.52 -1.94
C VAL A 47 -10.62 17.10 -1.92
N MET A 48 -10.11 16.62 -0.78
CA MET A 48 -9.60 15.25 -0.64
C MET A 48 -10.66 14.18 -0.99
N LEU A 49 -11.93 14.43 -0.66
CA LEU A 49 -13.02 13.50 -0.95
C LEU A 49 -13.63 13.68 -2.36
N THR A 50 -13.63 14.91 -2.89
CA THR A 50 -14.34 15.22 -4.14
C THR A 50 -13.46 15.18 -5.37
N GLN A 51 -12.18 15.58 -5.27
CA GLN A 51 -11.30 15.66 -6.44
C GLN A 51 -10.97 14.31 -7.08
N PRO A 52 -10.72 13.22 -6.33
CA PRO A 52 -10.49 11.92 -6.95
C PRO A 52 -11.71 11.41 -7.74
N LEU A 53 -12.91 11.91 -7.43
CA LEU A 53 -14.17 11.55 -8.07
C LEU A 53 -14.63 12.59 -9.10
N SER A 54 -13.88 13.69 -9.29
CA SER A 54 -14.28 14.78 -10.17
C SER A 54 -13.76 14.55 -11.60
N GLY A 55 -14.71 14.33 -12.51
CA GLY A 55 -14.43 14.22 -13.95
C GLY A 55 -13.48 13.07 -14.32
N LEU A 56 -13.03 13.09 -15.57
CA LEU A 56 -12.20 12.01 -16.11
C LEU A 56 -10.78 12.01 -15.55
N PHE A 57 -10.21 13.19 -15.29
CA PHE A 57 -8.85 13.34 -14.78
C PHE A 57 -8.71 12.76 -13.36
N GLY A 58 -9.61 13.13 -12.44
CA GLY A 58 -9.58 12.64 -11.06
C GLY A 58 -9.69 11.12 -10.99
N ILE A 59 -10.64 10.54 -11.74
CA ILE A 59 -10.82 9.09 -11.82
C ILE A 59 -9.58 8.41 -12.39
N THR A 60 -8.98 8.97 -13.44
CA THR A 60 -7.77 8.40 -14.05
C THR A 60 -6.60 8.42 -13.07
N GLU A 61 -6.41 9.54 -12.36
CA GLU A 61 -5.35 9.66 -11.35
C GLU A 61 -5.56 8.70 -10.19
N MET A 62 -6.81 8.55 -9.73
CA MET A 62 -7.19 7.55 -8.72
C MET A 62 -6.82 6.13 -9.20
N MET A 63 -7.16 5.77 -10.43
CA MET A 63 -6.85 4.46 -10.99
C MET A 63 -5.35 4.22 -11.15
N VAL A 64 -4.58 5.22 -11.58
CA VAL A 64 -3.12 5.12 -11.70
C VAL A 64 -2.47 4.81 -10.35
N ARG A 65 -2.97 5.38 -9.25
CA ARG A 65 -2.48 5.11 -7.89
C ARG A 65 -3.00 3.79 -7.32
N ALA A 66 -4.26 3.43 -7.63
CA ALA A 66 -4.90 2.23 -7.11
C ALA A 66 -4.41 0.94 -7.81
N ALA A 67 -4.11 1.00 -9.10
CA ALA A 67 -3.67 -0.15 -9.90
C ALA A 67 -2.50 -0.93 -9.28
N PRO A 68 -1.35 -0.31 -8.90
CA PRO A 68 -0.25 -1.05 -8.30
C PRO A 68 -0.63 -1.69 -6.96
N LEU A 69 -1.41 -0.99 -6.12
CA LEU A 69 -1.89 -1.53 -4.84
C LEU A 69 -2.83 -2.74 -5.03
N MET A 70 -3.71 -2.69 -6.03
CA MET A 70 -4.59 -3.81 -6.37
C MET A 70 -3.82 -5.02 -6.89
N LEU A 71 -2.80 -4.80 -7.73
CA LEU A 71 -1.93 -5.88 -8.22
C LEU A 71 -1.15 -6.54 -7.07
N VAL A 72 -0.66 -5.75 -6.12
CA VAL A 72 0.02 -6.25 -4.93
C VAL A 72 -0.94 -7.07 -4.07
N GLY A 73 -2.16 -6.56 -3.83
CA GLY A 73 -3.20 -7.30 -3.11
C GLY A 73 -3.53 -8.64 -3.77
N LEU A 74 -3.61 -8.69 -5.11
CA LEU A 74 -3.81 -9.92 -5.87
C LEU A 74 -2.63 -10.90 -5.71
N GLY A 75 -1.39 -10.41 -5.83
CA GLY A 75 -0.18 -11.22 -5.65
C GLY A 75 -0.08 -11.80 -4.23
N ILE A 76 -0.40 -10.99 -3.22
CA ILE A 76 -0.48 -11.42 -1.83
C ILE A 76 -1.56 -12.51 -1.68
N ALA A 77 -2.77 -12.33 -2.23
CA ALA A 77 -3.81 -13.34 -2.18
C ALA A 77 -3.38 -14.69 -2.79
N ILE A 78 -2.58 -14.67 -3.86
CA ILE A 78 -1.99 -15.87 -4.47
C ILE A 78 -0.99 -16.53 -3.52
N ALA A 79 -0.08 -15.77 -2.90
CA ALA A 79 0.89 -16.31 -1.92
C ALA A 79 0.20 -16.91 -0.68
N PHE A 80 -0.84 -16.25 -0.19
CA PHE A 80 -1.67 -16.76 0.91
C PHE A 80 -2.32 -18.11 0.56
N ARG A 81 -2.70 -18.33 -0.70
CA ARG A 81 -3.26 -19.60 -1.15
C ARG A 81 -2.27 -20.76 -1.08
N SER A 82 -0.95 -20.50 -1.13
CA SER A 82 0.08 -21.51 -0.88
C SER A 82 0.46 -21.65 0.61
N GLY A 83 -0.26 -20.97 1.51
CA GLY A 83 0.01 -21.01 2.96
C GLY A 83 1.17 -20.10 3.40
N ILE A 84 1.67 -19.23 2.53
CA ILE A 84 2.78 -18.32 2.83
C ILE A 84 2.21 -16.93 3.07
N LEU A 85 2.49 -16.38 4.25
CA LEU A 85 2.11 -15.01 4.61
C LEU A 85 3.18 -14.03 4.10
N ASN A 86 2.89 -13.31 3.02
CA ASN A 86 3.76 -12.26 2.48
C ASN A 86 3.30 -10.87 2.95
N ILE A 87 4.14 -10.17 3.72
CA ILE A 87 3.92 -8.79 4.17
C ILE A 87 4.96 -7.82 3.53
N GLY A 88 5.85 -8.35 2.69
CA GLY A 88 6.95 -7.63 2.04
C GLY A 88 6.56 -6.88 0.76
N GLY A 89 5.27 -6.60 0.57
CA GLY A 89 4.75 -5.99 -0.66
C GLY A 89 5.35 -4.60 -0.93
N GLU A 90 5.58 -3.81 0.12
CA GLU A 90 6.17 -2.47 -0.01
C GLU A 90 7.59 -2.50 -0.60
N GLY A 91 8.46 -3.37 -0.10
CA GLY A 91 9.80 -3.56 -0.64
C GLY A 91 9.78 -4.10 -2.06
N GLN A 92 8.88 -5.04 -2.37
CA GLN A 92 8.72 -5.56 -3.74
C GLN A 92 8.29 -4.46 -4.72
N ILE A 93 7.39 -3.56 -4.31
CA ILE A 93 7.00 -2.39 -5.10
C ILE A 93 8.21 -1.47 -5.29
N MET A 94 8.93 -1.12 -4.21
CA MET A 94 10.07 -0.20 -4.29
C MET A 94 11.15 -0.71 -5.25
N VAL A 95 11.55 -1.97 -5.13
CA VAL A 95 12.56 -2.56 -6.03
C VAL A 95 12.04 -2.63 -7.47
N GLY A 96 10.77 -2.98 -7.66
CA GLY A 96 10.15 -2.94 -8.99
C GLY A 96 10.15 -1.54 -9.61
N VAL A 97 9.84 -0.50 -8.84
CA VAL A 97 9.89 0.91 -9.27
C VAL A 97 11.31 1.32 -9.63
N VAL A 98 12.30 0.99 -8.80
CA VAL A 98 13.72 1.31 -9.06
C VAL A 98 14.17 0.65 -10.36
N LEU A 99 13.93 -0.65 -10.53
CA LEU A 99 14.38 -1.37 -11.72
C LEU A 99 13.64 -0.91 -12.99
N GLY A 100 12.32 -0.73 -12.91
CA GLY A 100 11.51 -0.21 -14.01
C GLY A 100 11.94 1.19 -14.45
N THR A 101 12.23 2.06 -13.48
CA THR A 101 12.72 3.42 -13.75
C THR A 101 14.11 3.38 -14.38
N ALA A 102 15.02 2.56 -13.84
CA ALA A 102 16.37 2.41 -14.39
C ALA A 102 16.34 1.94 -15.84
N VAL A 103 15.52 0.93 -16.17
CA VAL A 103 15.35 0.43 -17.54
C VAL A 103 14.72 1.48 -18.45
N GLY A 104 13.70 2.20 -17.97
CA GLY A 104 13.06 3.28 -18.72
C GLY A 104 14.02 4.41 -19.08
N LEU A 105 14.94 4.77 -18.16
CA LEU A 105 15.95 5.79 -18.38
C LEU A 105 17.12 5.30 -19.25
N ALA A 106 17.45 4.00 -19.20
CA ALA A 106 18.51 3.41 -19.99
C ALA A 106 18.14 3.20 -21.48
N LEU A 107 16.85 3.25 -21.83
CA LEU A 107 16.34 3.01 -23.17
C LEU A 107 15.55 4.20 -23.75
N PRO A 108 16.15 5.41 -23.84
CA PRO A 108 15.43 6.63 -24.24
C PRO A 108 14.94 6.62 -25.69
N ASP A 109 15.65 5.91 -26.58
CA ASP A 109 15.37 5.90 -28.02
C ASP A 109 14.35 4.85 -28.44
N VAL A 110 13.90 3.99 -27.51
CA VAL A 110 12.93 2.94 -27.80
C VAL A 110 11.53 3.55 -27.96
N PRO A 111 10.77 3.18 -29.01
CA PRO A 111 9.39 3.66 -29.17
C PRO A 111 8.52 3.35 -27.96
N LYS A 112 7.74 4.35 -27.51
CA LYS A 112 6.88 4.25 -26.31
C LYS A 112 6.01 2.97 -26.24
N PRO A 113 5.38 2.48 -27.33
CA PRO A 113 4.58 1.26 -27.28
C PRO A 113 5.38 0.01 -26.89
N LEU A 114 6.68 -0.02 -27.17
CA LEU A 114 7.57 -1.12 -26.79
C LEU A 114 8.25 -0.88 -25.44
N LEU A 115 8.59 0.38 -25.16
CA LEU A 115 9.22 0.77 -23.90
C LEU A 115 8.33 0.44 -22.69
N VAL A 116 7.02 0.70 -22.80
CA VAL A 116 6.08 0.47 -21.69
C VAL A 116 6.06 -1.02 -21.25
N PRO A 117 5.81 -2.01 -22.12
CA PRO A 117 5.92 -3.43 -21.76
C PRO A 117 7.28 -3.83 -21.18
N ILE A 118 8.39 -3.31 -21.72
CA ILE A 118 9.74 -3.60 -21.23
C ILE A 118 9.90 -3.11 -19.78
N VAL A 119 9.48 -1.87 -19.50
CA VAL A 119 9.50 -1.29 -18.16
C VAL A 119 8.63 -2.12 -17.20
N PHE A 120 7.41 -2.49 -17.60
CA PHE A 120 6.55 -3.35 -16.78
C PHE A 120 7.19 -4.70 -16.48
N LEU A 121 7.80 -5.35 -17.47
CA LEU A 121 8.43 -6.65 -17.29
C LEU A 121 9.66 -6.56 -16.38
N SER A 122 10.48 -5.51 -16.54
CA SER A 122 11.61 -5.26 -15.65
C SER A 122 11.15 -5.00 -14.20
N ALA A 123 10.11 -4.20 -13.98
CA ALA A 123 9.54 -3.99 -12.65
C ALA A 123 9.00 -5.28 -12.03
N PHE A 124 8.30 -6.11 -12.82
CA PHE A 124 7.83 -7.43 -12.41
C PHE A 124 8.99 -8.34 -11.99
N VAL A 125 10.06 -8.39 -12.78
CA VAL A 125 11.27 -9.17 -12.46
C VAL A 125 11.94 -8.64 -11.20
N GLY A 126 12.07 -7.32 -11.04
CA GLY A 126 12.68 -6.70 -9.86
C GLY A 126 11.93 -7.03 -8.57
N GLY A 127 10.62 -6.82 -8.55
CA GLY A 127 9.78 -7.19 -7.40
C GLY A 127 9.76 -8.70 -7.15
N GLY A 128 9.75 -9.50 -8.22
CA GLY A 128 9.81 -10.96 -8.14
C GLY A 128 11.13 -11.48 -7.56
N ILE A 129 12.26 -10.88 -7.92
CA ILE A 129 13.57 -11.19 -7.33
C ILE A 129 13.55 -10.85 -5.84
N TRP A 130 13.05 -9.67 -5.46
CA TRP A 130 13.00 -9.25 -4.06
C TRP A 130 12.14 -10.18 -3.20
N GLY A 131 10.95 -10.56 -3.69
CA GLY A 131 10.12 -11.58 -3.03
C GLY A 131 10.75 -12.97 -3.04
N GLY A 132 11.48 -13.31 -4.10
CA GLY A 132 12.23 -14.55 -4.23
C GLY A 132 13.33 -14.71 -3.18
N ILE A 133 13.97 -13.62 -2.74
CA ILE A 133 14.95 -13.65 -1.64
C ILE A 133 14.31 -14.17 -0.36
N ALA A 134 13.15 -13.65 0.05
CA ALA A 134 12.43 -14.17 1.22
C ALA A 134 12.01 -15.63 1.04
N GLY A 135 11.52 -16.00 -0.15
CA GLY A 135 11.18 -17.38 -0.50
C GLY A 135 12.38 -18.33 -0.38
N TRP A 136 13.56 -17.90 -0.84
CA TRP A 136 14.80 -18.65 -0.74
C TRP A 136 15.25 -18.83 0.73
N MET A 137 15.21 -17.77 1.54
CA MET A 137 15.51 -17.84 2.97
C MET A 137 14.58 -18.81 3.70
N ARG A 138 13.30 -18.85 3.34
CA ARG A 138 12.36 -19.83 3.87
C ARG A 138 12.72 -21.25 3.43
N ALA A 139 12.94 -21.48 2.14
CA ALA A 139 13.14 -22.81 1.57
C ALA A 139 14.45 -23.49 2.03
N TYR A 140 15.53 -22.73 2.17
CA TYR A 140 16.86 -23.28 2.43
C TYR A 140 17.40 -22.97 3.83
N LEU A 141 16.99 -21.84 4.43
CA LEU A 141 17.53 -21.38 5.71
C LEU A 141 16.53 -21.53 6.88
N ASN A 142 15.33 -22.07 6.63
CA ASN A 142 14.26 -22.20 7.63
C ASN A 142 13.91 -20.87 8.35
N VAL A 143 14.11 -19.74 7.68
CA VAL A 143 13.74 -18.43 8.23
C VAL A 143 12.22 -18.27 8.16
N ASN A 144 11.65 -17.60 9.16
CA ASN A 144 10.23 -17.26 9.18
C ASN A 144 9.91 -16.29 8.02
N GLU A 145 8.92 -16.63 7.20
CA GLU A 145 8.47 -15.89 6.03
C GLU A 145 7.91 -14.51 6.38
N ILE A 146 7.25 -14.39 7.53
CA ILE A 146 6.72 -13.11 8.03
C ILE A 146 7.88 -12.20 8.36
N LEU A 147 8.85 -12.70 9.12
CA LEU A 147 10.01 -11.91 9.53
C LEU A 147 10.85 -11.48 8.32
N SER A 148 11.20 -12.42 7.44
CA SER A 148 12.03 -12.13 6.27
C SER A 148 11.38 -11.12 5.33
N THR A 149 10.08 -11.28 5.03
CA THR A 149 9.37 -10.35 4.15
C THR A 149 9.22 -8.95 4.76
N VAL A 150 8.99 -8.85 6.08
CA VAL A 150 8.93 -7.55 6.77
C VAL A 150 10.31 -6.88 6.82
N MET A 151 11.37 -7.63 7.13
CA MET A 151 12.73 -7.07 7.18
C MET A 151 13.16 -6.52 5.82
N LEU A 152 12.82 -7.21 4.72
CA LEU A 152 13.09 -6.75 3.36
C LEU A 152 12.34 -5.47 2.95
N ASN A 153 11.36 -4.99 3.71
CA ASN A 153 10.77 -3.67 3.45
C ASN A 153 11.67 -2.51 3.94
N TYR A 154 12.58 -2.78 4.88
CA TYR A 154 13.39 -1.75 5.56
C TYR A 154 14.84 -1.67 5.08
N ILE A 155 15.22 -2.50 4.11
CA ILE A 155 16.54 -2.52 3.48
C ILE A 155 16.45 -1.70 2.19
#